data_AF-A0A5B0BK02-F1
#
_entry.id   AF-A0A5B0BK02-F1
#
_cell.length_a   1.000
_cell.length_b   1.000
_cell.length_c   1.000
_cell.angle_alpha   90.00
_cell.angle_beta   90.00
_cell.angle_gamma   90.00
#
_symmetry.space_group_name_H-M   'P 1'
#
loop_
_entity.id
_entity.type
_entity.pdbx_description
1 polymer ?
#
loop_
_entity_poly.entity_id
_entity_poly.type
_entity_poly.pdbx_seq_one_letter_code
_entity_poly.pdbx_strand_id
1 'polypeptide(L)' 'PLTTREQEIALLAAARNTSKEIARTLTLSVRTVENHLQHIYAKLGVSTRRELAQILRVPPGAPPGGLHSPS' A
#
# COMPACT_ATOMS: atom_id res chain seq x y z
N PRO A 1 1.69 -3.87 17.22
CA PRO A 1 0.79 -4.72 16.39
C PRO A 1 -0.17 -3.82 15.61
N LEU A 2 -0.49 -4.17 14.36
CA LEU A 2 -1.47 -3.44 13.55
C LEU A 2 -2.88 -3.90 13.91
N THR A 3 -3.82 -2.97 13.92
CA THR A 3 -5.25 -3.27 13.92
C THR A 3 -5.68 -3.86 12.58
N THR A 4 -6.83 -4.52 12.53
CA THR A 4 -7.41 -5.05 11.27
C THR A 4 -7.46 -3.99 10.18
N ARG A 5 -7.89 -2.77 10.55
CA ARG A 5 -8.02 -1.66 9.59
C ARG A 5 -6.68 -1.16 9.08
N GLU A 6 -5.69 -1.08 9.96
CA GLU A 6 -4.33 -0.72 9.58
C GLU A 6 -3.71 -1.79 8.67
N GLN A 7 -4.01 -3.07 8.92
CA GLN A 7 -3.53 -4.18 8.11
C GLN A 7 -4.13 -4.15 6.69
N GLU A 8 -5.44 -3.91 6.55
CA GLU A 8 -6.08 -3.73 5.24
C GLU A 8 -5.43 -2.59 4.43
N ILE A 9 -5.26 -1.43 5.06
CA ILE A 9 -4.64 -0.25 4.45
C ILE A 9 -3.18 -0.55 4.06
N ALA A 10 -2.44 -1.23 4.94
CA ALA A 10 -1.05 -1.58 4.70
C ALA A 10 -0.89 -2.54 3.51
N LEU A 11 -1.75 -3.55 3.40
CA LEU A 11 -1.75 -4.51 2.30
C LEU A 11 -2.06 -3.83 0.96
N LEU A 12 -3.09 -2.98 0.91
CA LEU A 12 -3.43 -2.26 -0.31
C LEU A 12 -2.32 -1.29 -0.73
N ALA A 13 -1.72 -0.58 0.22
CA ALA A 13 -0.59 0.32 -0.04
C ALA A 13 0.65 -0.44 -0.54
N ALA A 14 0.95 -1.61 0.03
CA ALA A 14 2.02 -2.49 -0.42
C ALA A 14 1.77 -3.05 -1.84
N ALA A 15 0.51 -3.28 -2.20
CA ALA A 15 0.08 -3.64 -3.55
C ALA A 15 0.13 -2.47 -4.56
N ARG A 16 0.77 -1.34 -4.20
CA ARG A 16 0.94 -0.12 -5.03
C ARG A 16 -0.34 0.68 -5.30
N ASN A 17 -1.40 0.47 -4.52
CA ASN A 17 -2.58 1.34 -4.60
C ASN A 17 -2.28 2.74 -4.06
N THR A 18 -2.88 3.76 -4.66
CA THR A 18 -2.82 5.13 -4.16
C THR A 18 -3.73 5.33 -2.95
N SER A 19 -3.46 6.37 -2.14
CA SER A 19 -4.33 6.69 -0.99
C SER A 19 -5.79 6.93 -1.41
N LYS A 20 -6.00 7.43 -2.64
CA LYS A 20 -7.32 7.66 -3.24
C LYS A 20 -8.02 6.37 -3.62
N GLU A 21 -7.31 5.40 -4.18
CA GLU A 21 -7.86 4.07 -4.48
C GLU A 21 -8.20 3.33 -3.19
N ILE A 22 -7.28 3.33 -2.21
CA ILE A 22 -7.51 2.72 -0.89
C ILE A 22 -8.74 3.35 -0.22
N ALA A 23 -8.84 4.68 -0.24
CA ALA A 23 -9.98 5.42 0.29
C ALA A 23 -11.30 4.98 -0.36
N ARG A 24 -11.31 4.80 -1.68
CA ARG A 24 -12.48 4.31 -2.42
C ARG A 24 -12.83 2.86 -2.08
N THR A 25 -11.84 1.97 -2.07
CA THR A 25 -12.04 0.54 -1.76
C THR A 25 -12.58 0.34 -0.35
N LEU A 26 -12.11 1.15 0.60
CA LEU A 26 -12.44 1.02 2.01
C LEU A 26 -13.58 1.95 2.45
N THR A 27 -14.16 2.74 1.55
CA THR A 27 -15.18 3.77 1.84
C THR A 27 -14.72 4.73 2.95
N LEU A 28 -13.50 5.24 2.81
CA LEU A 28 -12.86 6.21 3.71
C LEU A 28 -12.53 7.51 2.98
N SER A 29 -12.23 8.56 3.74
CA SER A 29 -11.59 9.76 3.21
C SER A 29 -10.10 9.53 2.97
N VAL A 30 -9.54 10.17 1.94
CA VAL A 30 -8.09 10.14 1.65
C VAL A 30 -7.27 10.55 2.87
N ARG A 31 -7.68 11.63 3.56
CA ARG A 31 -7.07 12.11 4.80
C ARG A 31 -6.99 11.02 5.89
N THR A 32 -8.05 10.23 6.04
CA THR A 32 -8.11 9.14 7.01
C THR A 32 -7.11 8.03 6.65
N VAL A 33 -7.04 7.68 5.37
CA VAL A 33 -6.05 6.71 4.87
C VAL A 33 -4.62 7.21 5.10
N GLU A 34 -4.35 8.49 4.83
CA GLU A 34 -3.03 9.08 5.07
C GLU A 34 -2.63 9.07 6.54
N ASN A 35 -3.55 9.42 7.45
CA ASN A 35 -3.31 9.32 8.89
C ASN A 35 -3.02 7.87 9.31
N HIS A 36 -3.80 6.91 8.83
CA HIS A 36 -3.53 5.50 9.10
C HIS A 36 -2.17 5.07 8.55
N LEU A 37 -1.81 5.48 7.34
CA LEU A 37 -0.49 5.18 6.76
C LEU A 37 0.66 5.75 7.60
N GLN A 38 0.55 6.99 8.08
CA GLN A 38 1.57 7.55 8.98
C GLN A 38 1.71 6.72 10.27
N HIS A 39 0.60 6.29 10.86
CA HIS A 39 0.62 5.45 12.06
C HIS A 39 1.21 4.06 11.78
N ILE A 40 0.88 3.46 10.64
CA ILE A 40 1.43 2.17 10.18
C ILE A 40 2.94 2.29 9.99
N TYR A 41 3.39 3.34 9.30
CA TYR A 41 4.80 3.62 9.05
C TYR A 41 5.58 3.77 10.36
N ALA A 42 5.07 4.57 11.30
CA ALA A 42 5.67 4.72 12.62
C ALA A 42 5.71 3.40 13.41
N LYS A 43 4.64 2.61 13.36
CA LYS A 43 4.56 1.31 14.05
C LYS A 43 5.50 0.25 13.47
N LEU A 44 5.73 0.28 12.16
CA LEU A 44 6.57 -0.69 11.45
C LEU A 44 8.01 -0.19 11.26
N GLY A 45 8.31 1.05 11.62
CA GLY A 45 9.64 1.66 11.43
C GLY A 45 10.01 1.85 9.95
N VAL A 46 9.03 2.02 9.06
CA VAL A 46 9.26 2.25 7.62
C VAL A 46 8.93 3.68 7.24
N SER A 47 9.58 4.19 6.20
CA SER A 47 9.32 5.56 5.71
C SER A 47 8.66 5.58 4.34
N THR A 48 8.68 4.45 3.62
CA THR A 48 8.16 4.37 2.24
C THR A 48 7.20 3.21 2.03
N ARG A 49 6.29 3.39 1.05
CA ARG A 49 5.41 2.29 0.58
C ARG A 49 6.20 1.09 0.06
N ARG A 50 7.40 1.34 -0.49
CA ARG A 50 8.27 0.28 -0.99
C ARG A 50 8.80 -0.56 0.16
N GLU A 51 9.30 0.08 1.22
CA GLU A 51 9.71 -0.63 2.45
C GLU A 51 8.53 -1.37 3.09
N LEU A 52 7.35 -0.76 3.13
CA LEU A 52 6.14 -1.43 3.60
C LEU A 52 5.87 -2.73 2.82
N ALA A 53 6.00 -2.70 1.49
CA ALA A 53 5.84 -3.89 0.66
C ALA A 53 6.89 -4.97 0.94
N GLN A 54 8.14 -4.57 1.21
CA GLN A 54 9.20 -5.50 1.60
C GLN A 54 8.90 -6.18 2.95
N ILE A 55 8.46 -5.42 3.97
CA ILE A 55 8.12 -5.97 5.29
C ILE A 55 6.93 -6.92 5.21
N LEU A 56 5.89 -6.57 4.43
CA LEU A 56 4.73 -7.44 4.24
C LEU A 56 5.01 -8.61 3.31
N ARG A 57 6.26 -8.76 2.83
CA ARG A 57 6.70 -9.80 1.89
C ARG A 57 5.82 -9.84 0.64
N VAL A 58 5.25 -8.69 0.27
CA VAL A 58 4.57 -8.52 -1.00
C VAL A 58 5.70 -8.48 -2.03
N PRO A 59 5.84 -9.50 -2.90
CA PRO A 59 6.89 -9.48 -3.91
C PRO A 59 6.76 -8.16 -4.67
N PRO A 60 7.86 -7.42 -4.93
CA PRO A 60 7.81 -6.26 -5.80
C PRO A 60 7.24 -6.77 -7.11
N GLY A 61 5.97 -6.45 -7.37
CA GLY A 61 5.14 -7.30 -8.22
C GLY A 61 5.81 -7.56 -9.56
N ALA A 62 5.65 -8.80 -10.04
CA ALA A 62 6.12 -9.27 -11.33
C ALA A 62 6.01 -8.16 -12.40
N PRO A 63 7.01 -8.03 -13.29
CA PRO A 63 6.93 -7.05 -14.36
C PRO A 63 5.62 -7.26 -15.14
N PRO A 64 4.94 -6.19 -15.59
CA PRO A 64 3.91 -6.34 -16.61
C PRO A 64 4.61 -6.79 -17.91
N GLY A 65 4.88 -8.10 -18.02
CA GLY A 65 5.23 -8.76 -19.27
C GLY A 65 3.96 -8.95 -20.08
N GLY A 66 3.63 -7.97 -20.91
CA GLY A 66 2.43 -7.98 -21.75
C GLY A 66 2.48 -6.92 -22.84
N LEU A 67 3.17 -7.25 -23.93
CA LEU A 67 3.01 -6.74 -25.30
C LEU A 67 3.01 -5.21 -25.50
N HIS A 68 4.20 -4.67 -25.73
CA HIS A 68 4.35 -3.64 -26.76
C HIS A 68 5.46 -4.09 -27.71
N SER A 69 5.04 -4.83 -28.74
CA SER A 69 5.83 -5.09 -29.94
C SER A 69 6.25 -3.75 -30.55
N PRO A 70 7.53 -3.52 -30.86
CA PRO A 70 7.91 -2.39 -31.70
C PRO A 70 7.41 -2.68 -33.14
N SER A 71 6.64 -1.75 -33.69
CA SER A 71 6.53 -1.55 -35.14
C SER A 71 7.33 -0.32 -35.51
#